data_AF-A0A2V7WXR1-F1
#
_entry.id   AF-A0A2V7WXR1-F1
#
_cell.length_a   1.000
_cell.length_b   1.000
_cell.length_c   1.000
_cell.angle_alpha   90.00
_cell.angle_beta   90.00
_cell.angle_gamma   90.00
#
_symmetry.space_group_name_H-M   'P 1'
#
loop_
_entity.id
_entity.type
_entity.pdbx_description
1 polymer ?
#
loop_
_entity_poly.entity_id
_entity_poly.type
_entity_poly.pdbx_seq_one_letter_code
_entity_poly.pdbx_strand_id
1 'polypeptide(L)'
;MSPILKAHFSDYAAFHGTPGNRACHYVGIPLIVLSLFALLGAVPLLTLGGYAVTLAEVLLLAATAYYLTLDPVLAVLMLAISAASIAVGRHIPVAWALGLLVVGW
;
A
#
# COMPACT_ATOMS: atom_id res chain seq x y z
N MET A 1 -3.81 8.39 -24.54
CA MET A 1 -5.15 8.79 -24.06
C MET A 1 -5.77 9.76 -25.06
N SER A 2 -6.99 9.50 -25.55
CA SER A 2 -7.64 10.36 -26.55
C SER A 2 -7.97 11.76 -25.98
N PRO A 3 -8.12 12.79 -26.84
CA PRO A 3 -8.50 14.13 -26.39
C PRO A 3 -9.82 14.18 -25.63
N ILE A 4 -10.83 13.42 -26.09
CA ILE A 4 -12.15 13.30 -25.45
C ILE A 4 -12.01 12.74 -24.03
N LEU A 5 -11.21 11.67 -23.88
CA LEU A 5 -11.00 11.03 -22.58
C LEU A 5 -10.23 11.96 -21.61
N LYS A 6 -9.23 12.70 -22.11
CA LYS A 6 -8.52 13.71 -21.31
C LYS A 6 -9.46 14.79 -20.78
N ALA A 7 -10.40 15.27 -21.59
CA ALA A 7 -11.37 16.27 -21.17
C ALA A 7 -12.30 15.74 -20.06
N HIS A 8 -12.70 14.47 -20.10
CA HIS A 8 -13.53 13.88 -19.03
C HIS A 8 -12.81 13.75 -17.68
N PHE A 9 -11.47 13.65 -17.67
CA PHE A 9 -10.68 13.52 -16.44
C PHE A 9 -9.99 14.81 -16.00
N SER A 10 -10.16 15.93 -16.70
CA SER A 10 -9.49 17.20 -16.34
C SER A 10 -9.92 17.70 -14.97
N ASP A 11 -11.22 17.67 -14.69
CA ASP A 11 -11.77 18.16 -13.43
C ASP A 11 -11.38 17.23 -12.27
N TYR A 12 -11.37 15.93 -12.52
CA TYR A 12 -10.90 14.92 -11.57
C TYR A 12 -9.42 15.15 -11.21
N ALA A 13 -8.56 15.36 -12.21
CA ALA A 13 -7.14 15.61 -12.00
C ALA A 13 -6.90 16.95 -11.25
N ALA A 14 -7.66 17.99 -11.61
CA ALA A 14 -7.60 19.29 -10.93
C ALA A 14 -8.04 19.17 -9.45
N PHE A 15 -9.12 18.45 -9.18
CA PHE A 15 -9.59 18.18 -7.82
C PHE A 15 -8.54 17.41 -7.00
N HIS A 16 -7.92 16.40 -7.62
CA HIS A 16 -6.86 15.63 -6.96
C HIS A 16 -5.65 16.49 -6.57
N GLY A 17 -5.41 17.56 -7.32
CA GLY A 17 -4.39 18.57 -7.05
C GLY A 17 -4.79 19.67 -6.07
N THR A 18 -5.96 19.62 -5.41
CA THR A 18 -6.28 20.61 -4.37
C THR A 18 -5.48 20.35 -3.07
N PRO A 19 -5.16 21.39 -2.27
CA PRO A 19 -4.43 21.21 -1.02
C PRO A 19 -5.10 20.25 -0.04
N GLY A 20 -6.43 20.32 0.09
CA GLY A 20 -7.20 19.43 0.96
C GLY A 20 -7.10 17.97 0.51
N ASN A 21 -7.30 17.71 -0.79
CA ASN A 21 -7.19 16.35 -1.31
C ASN A 21 -5.76 15.78 -1.16
N ARG A 22 -4.73 16.60 -1.39
CA ARG A 22 -3.33 16.19 -1.15
C ARG A 22 -3.08 15.86 0.33
N ALA A 23 -3.59 16.67 1.25
CA ALA A 23 -3.46 16.39 2.68
C ALA A 23 -4.11 15.06 3.06
N CYS A 24 -5.33 14.81 2.56
CA CYS A 24 -5.99 13.51 2.72
C CYS A 24 -5.15 12.37 2.12
N HIS A 25 -4.56 12.54 0.93
CA HIS A 25 -3.71 11.52 0.31
C HIS A 25 -2.44 11.22 1.12
N TYR A 26 -1.77 12.26 1.63
CA TYR A 26 -0.54 12.11 2.40
C TYR A 26 -0.74 11.38 3.74
N VAL A 27 -1.96 11.37 4.28
CA VAL A 27 -2.29 10.61 5.49
C VAL A 27 -2.98 9.29 5.17
N GLY A 28 -3.95 9.32 4.26
CA GLY A 28 -4.77 8.18 3.87
C GLY A 28 -3.97 7.07 3.21
N ILE A 29 -3.10 7.38 2.23
CA ILE A 29 -2.31 6.35 1.55
C ILE A 29 -1.40 5.58 2.52
N PRO A 30 -0.61 6.23 3.40
CA PRO A 30 0.16 5.50 4.40
C PRO A 30 -0.69 4.61 5.32
N LEU A 31 -1.85 5.10 5.78
CA LEU A 31 -2.77 4.31 6.61
C LEU A 31 -3.34 3.10 5.86
N ILE A 32 -3.72 3.27 4.59
CA ILE A 32 -4.20 2.21 3.72
C ILE A 32 -3.09 1.17 3.49
N VAL A 33 -1.87 1.59 3.17
CA VAL A 33 -0.75 0.66 2.92
C VAL A 33 -0.42 -0.16 4.18
N LEU A 34 -0.34 0.48 5.35
CA LEU A 34 -0.11 -0.20 6.62
C LEU A 34 -1.23 -1.19 6.95
N SER A 35 -2.49 -0.76 6.82
CA SER A 35 -3.65 -1.63 7.12
C SER A 35 -3.76 -2.80 6.17
N LEU A 36 -3.51 -2.61 4.87
CA LEU A 36 -3.48 -3.71 3.90
C LEU A 36 -2.40 -4.74 4.26
N PHE A 37 -1.18 -4.32 4.56
CA PHE A 37 -0.12 -5.26 4.96
C PHE A 37 -0.41 -5.94 6.31
N ALA A 38 -1.06 -5.26 7.27
CA ALA A 38 -1.51 -5.89 8.50
C ALA A 38 -2.57 -6.97 8.25
N LEU A 39 -3.56 -6.70 7.39
CA LEU A 39 -4.61 -7.65 7.04
C LEU A 39 -4.08 -8.84 6.25
N LEU A 40 -3.20 -8.61 5.27
CA LEU A 40 -2.54 -9.66 4.51
C LEU A 40 -1.60 -10.49 5.41
N GLY A 41 -0.98 -9.85 6.40
CA GLY A 41 -0.13 -10.48 7.42
C GLY A 41 -0.91 -11.43 8.35
N ALA A 42 -2.23 -11.23 8.46
CA ALA A 42 -3.09 -12.13 9.23
C ALA A 42 -3.48 -13.41 8.46
N VAL A 43 -3.07 -13.55 7.19
CA VAL A 43 -3.35 -14.72 6.35
C VAL A 43 -2.08 -15.58 6.25
N PRO A 44 -1.89 -16.59 7.14
CA PRO A 44 -0.74 -17.47 7.08
C PRO A 44 -0.82 -18.38 5.85
N LEU A 45 0.32 -18.61 5.20
CA LEU A 45 0.43 -19.52 4.06
C LEU A 45 1.21 -20.77 4.43
N LEU A 46 2.41 -20.60 4.98
CA LEU A 46 3.30 -21.70 5.34
C LEU A 46 4.33 -21.25 6.38
N THR A 47 5.00 -22.22 7.02
CA THR A 47 6.07 -21.94 7.98
C THR A 47 7.39 -22.47 7.44
N LEU A 48 8.42 -21.60 7.35
CA LEU A 48 9.78 -21.96 6.94
C LEU A 48 10.73 -21.71 8.09
N GLY A 49 11.40 -22.74 8.60
CA GLY A 49 12.40 -22.59 9.66
C GLY A 49 11.89 -21.89 10.92
N GLY A 50 10.61 -22.07 11.27
CA GLY A 50 9.97 -21.41 12.42
C GLY A 50 9.40 -20.01 12.13
N TYR A 51 9.60 -19.48 10.92
CA TYR A 51 9.01 -18.21 10.49
C TYR A 51 7.71 -18.45 9.72
N ALA A 52 6.62 -17.79 10.15
CA ALA A 52 5.35 -17.81 9.44
C ALA A 52 5.41 -16.87 8.23
N VAL A 53 5.41 -17.45 7.03
CA VAL A 53 5.22 -16.73 5.77
C VAL A 53 3.72 -16.55 5.55
N THR A 54 3.33 -15.31 5.29
CA THR A 54 1.95 -14.87 5.13
C THR A 54 1.73 -14.34 3.72
N LEU A 55 0.49 -13.99 3.40
CA LEU A 55 0.17 -13.41 2.10
C LEU A 55 0.87 -12.04 1.89
N ALA A 56 1.22 -11.34 2.97
CA ALA A 56 1.93 -10.06 2.90
C ALA A 56 3.32 -10.18 2.26
N GLU A 57 4.11 -11.20 2.61
CA GLU A 57 5.45 -11.40 2.04
C GLU A 57 5.38 -11.74 0.56
N VAL A 58 4.38 -12.52 0.14
CA VAL A 58 4.19 -12.87 -1.27
C VAL A 58 3.91 -11.62 -2.09
N LEU A 59 3.02 -10.74 -1.62
CA LEU A 59 2.72 -9.49 -2.31
C LEU A 59 3.88 -8.49 -2.24
N LEU A 60 4.64 -8.45 -1.14
CA LEU A 60 5.85 -7.64 -1.05
C LEU A 60 6.84 -8.01 -2.17
N LEU A 61 7.11 -9.31 -2.33
CA LEU A 61 8.04 -9.80 -3.35
C LEU A 61 7.51 -9.51 -4.76
N ALA A 62 6.23 -9.76 -5.03
CA ALA A 62 5.61 -9.47 -6.32
C ALA A 62 5.65 -7.97 -6.67
N ALA A 63 5.28 -7.11 -5.72
CA ALA A 63 5.31 -5.65 -5.91
C ALA A 63 6.75 -5.13 -6.08
N THR A 64 7.71 -5.65 -5.30
CA THR A 64 9.12 -5.29 -5.44
C THR A 64 9.67 -5.70 -6.81
N ALA A 65 9.36 -6.93 -7.26
CA ALA A 65 9.74 -7.39 -8.59
C ALA A 65 9.16 -6.49 -9.69
N TYR A 66 7.90 -6.07 -9.55
CA TYR A 66 7.30 -5.09 -10.46
C TYR A 66 8.00 -3.74 -10.40
N TYR A 67 8.26 -3.18 -9.22
CA TYR A 67 8.93 -1.88 -9.11
C TYR A 67 10.36 -1.89 -9.68
N LEU A 68 11.08 -3.02 -9.60
CA LEU A 68 12.38 -3.17 -10.25
C LEU A 68 12.30 -3.03 -11.78
N THR A 69 11.15 -3.34 -12.39
CA THR A 69 10.93 -3.10 -13.82
C THR A 69 10.67 -1.63 -14.16
N LEU A 70 10.29 -0.82 -13.15
CA LEU A 70 10.01 0.61 -13.33
C LEU A 70 11.25 1.46 -13.07
N ASP A 71 11.85 1.30 -11.88
CA ASP A 71 13.04 2.04 -11.46
C ASP A 71 13.67 1.38 -10.21
N PRO A 72 15.00 1.13 -10.18
CA PRO A 72 15.64 0.49 -9.03
C PRO A 72 15.59 1.30 -7.73
N VAL A 73 15.67 2.63 -7.80
CA VAL A 73 15.61 3.50 -6.61
C VAL A 73 14.20 3.45 -6.02
N LEU A 74 13.18 3.58 -6.87
CA LEU A 74 11.79 3.40 -6.47
C LEU A 74 11.56 2.03 -5.83
N ALA A 75 12.09 0.97 -6.41
CA ALA A 75 11.96 -0.39 -5.88
C ALA A 75 12.52 -0.51 -4.47
N VAL A 76 13.72 0.03 -4.22
CA VAL A 76 14.34 0.01 -2.88
C VAL A 76 13.49 0.80 -1.87
N LEU A 77 13.01 1.98 -2.26
CA LEU A 77 12.18 2.81 -1.38
C LEU A 77 10.85 2.11 -1.04
N MET A 78 10.18 1.54 -2.04
CA MET A 78 8.91 0.85 -1.84
C MET A 78 9.08 -0.45 -1.05
N LEU A 79 10.17 -1.19 -1.29
CA LEU A 79 10.54 -2.36 -0.48
C LEU A 79 10.72 -1.98 0.98
N ALA A 80 11.49 -0.92 1.26
CA ALA A 80 11.73 -0.47 2.63
C ALA A 80 10.44 -0.06 3.35
N ILE A 81 9.60 0.75 2.72
CA ILE A 81 8.32 1.21 3.28
C ILE A 81 7.36 0.04 3.50
N SER A 82 7.27 -0.87 2.54
CA SER A 82 6.37 -2.03 2.62
C SER A 82 6.84 -3.04 3.67
N ALA A 83 8.14 -3.32 3.74
CA ALA A 83 8.72 -4.18 4.77
C ALA A 83 8.52 -3.60 6.18
N ALA A 84 8.69 -2.28 6.35
CA ALA A 84 8.37 -1.59 7.60
C ALA A 84 6.88 -1.69 7.94
N SER A 85 6.00 -1.54 6.95
CA SER A 85 4.55 -1.68 7.12
C SER A 85 4.16 -3.08 7.55
N ILE A 86 4.78 -4.13 7.00
CA ILE A 86 4.57 -5.51 7.45
C ILE A 86 5.07 -5.71 8.89
N ALA A 87 6.27 -5.21 9.20
CA ALA A 87 6.85 -5.33 10.53
C ALA A 87 5.96 -4.70 11.61
N VAL A 88 5.45 -3.49 11.36
CA VAL A 88 4.49 -2.82 12.25
C VAL A 88 3.13 -3.53 12.22
N GLY A 89 2.65 -3.91 11.03
CA GLY A 89 1.34 -4.50 10.80
C GLY A 89 1.10 -5.81 11.56
N ARG A 90 2.16 -6.61 11.79
CA ARG A 90 2.10 -7.83 12.62
C ARG A 90 1.63 -7.59 14.06
N HIS A 91 1.79 -6.37 14.56
CA HIS A 91 1.37 -5.99 15.90
C HIS A 91 -0.01 -5.33 15.95
N ILE A 92 -0.65 -5.14 14.79
CA ILE A 92 -1.96 -4.50 14.68
C ILE A 92 -3.04 -5.60 14.61
N PRO A 93 -3.96 -5.67 15.58
CA PRO A 93 -5.08 -6.60 15.50
C PRO A 93 -5.97 -6.31 14.29
N VAL A 94 -6.53 -7.36 13.69
CA VAL A 94 -7.37 -7.27 12.47
C VAL A 94 -8.46 -6.20 12.58
N ALA A 95 -9.15 -6.10 13.72
CA ALA A 95 -10.18 -5.08 13.92
C ALA A 95 -9.65 -3.65 13.81
N TRP A 96 -8.47 -3.37 14.37
CA TRP A 96 -7.83 -2.07 14.24
C TRP A 96 -7.33 -1.82 12.83
N ALA A 97 -6.79 -2.84 12.15
CA ALA A 97 -6.39 -2.72 10.75
C ALA A 97 -7.59 -2.37 9.84
N LEU A 98 -8.76 -3.00 10.06
CA LEU A 98 -9.99 -2.63 9.37
C LEU A 98 -10.43 -1.19 9.68
N GLY A 99 -10.33 -0.76 10.94
CA GLY A 99 -10.62 0.62 11.33
C GLY A 99 -9.70 1.64 10.65
N LEU A 100 -8.38 1.36 10.61
CA LEU A 100 -7.40 2.19 9.93
C LEU A 100 -7.64 2.23 8.41
N LEU A 101 -8.06 1.12 7.81
CA LEU A 101 -8.43 1.07 6.40
C LEU A 101 -9.63 1.97 6.12
N VAL A 102 -10.68 1.89 6.94
CA VAL A 102 -11.89 2.73 6.79
C VAL A 102 -11.58 4.21 7.03
N VAL A 103 -10.72 4.55 8.00
CA VAL A 103 -10.34 5.95 8.26
C VAL A 103 -9.40 6.50 7.19
N GLY A 104 -8.54 5.66 6.63
CA GLY A 104 -7.62 6.05 5.57
C GLY A 104 -8.27 6.25 4.21
N TRP A 105 -9.44 5.65 3.98
CA TRP A 105 -10.19 5.63 2.72
C TRP A 105 -11.26 6.72 2.66
#